data_AF-A0A095WIM4-F1
#
_entry.id   AF-A0A095WIM4-F1
#
_cell.length_a   1.000
_cell.length_b   1.000
_cell.length_c   1.000
_cell.angle_alpha   90.00
_cell.angle_beta   90.00
_cell.angle_gamma   90.00
#
_symmetry.space_group_name_H-M   'P 1'
#
loop_
_entity.id
_entity.type
_entity.pdbx_description
1 polymer ?
#
loop_
_entity_poly.entity_id
_entity_poly.type
_entity_poly.pdbx_seq_one_letter_code
_entity_poly.pdbx_strand_id
1 'polypeptide(L)'
;MFMASSPVRRLEDCPARAARVLFLAAACAFALGACMSVNTQKVSMVHAAPADPVHIIQLSRPVIAALPNDSSVTLAAGSQWRRVGALPQGDVYRPLSGLFTIQTRRQDEAYAVASSGKLLGFYLPGEGSYMPLSRPVTLPVEMRQ
;
A
#
# COMPACT_ATOMS: atom_id res chain seq x y z
N MET A 1 59.48 -4.89 -62.08
CA MET A 1 58.06 -4.50 -62.27
C MET A 1 57.24 -5.34 -61.30
N PHE A 2 56.64 -4.70 -60.27
CA PHE A 2 55.71 -5.18 -59.21
C PHE A 2 56.18 -6.39 -58.37
N MET A 3 56.51 -6.35 -57.06
CA MET A 3 56.00 -5.66 -55.85
C MET A 3 54.53 -5.97 -55.48
N ALA A 4 54.37 -6.43 -54.23
CA ALA A 4 53.17 -6.56 -53.37
C ALA A 4 52.77 -8.03 -53.06
N SER A 5 53.10 -8.58 -51.89
CA SER A 5 52.60 -8.32 -50.53
C SER A 5 51.33 -9.11 -50.18
N SER A 6 51.49 -10.09 -49.29
CA SER A 6 50.43 -10.79 -48.57
C SER A 6 49.78 -9.87 -47.53
N PRO A 7 48.52 -10.16 -47.12
CA PRO A 7 48.15 -9.94 -45.73
C PRO A 7 47.45 -11.17 -45.13
N VAL A 8 48.15 -11.83 -44.20
CA VAL A 8 47.58 -12.67 -43.16
C VAL A 8 46.68 -11.77 -42.30
N ARG A 9 45.37 -12.00 -42.32
CA ARG A 9 44.44 -11.28 -41.45
C ARG A 9 44.56 -11.85 -40.03
N ARG A 10 45.23 -11.12 -39.15
CA ARG A 10 45.14 -11.29 -37.69
C ARG A 10 43.68 -11.16 -37.27
N LEU A 11 43.12 -12.23 -36.71
CA LEU A 11 41.85 -12.22 -36.01
C LEU A 11 42.15 -12.23 -34.50
N GLU A 12 42.76 -11.15 -34.01
CA GLU A 12 42.94 -10.92 -32.58
C GLU A 12 42.43 -9.51 -32.30
N ASP A 13 41.29 -9.43 -31.61
CA ASP A 13 40.83 -8.32 -30.75
C ASP A 13 39.30 -8.16 -30.81
N CYS A 14 38.56 -8.80 -29.90
CA CYS A 14 37.43 -8.15 -29.19
C CYS A 14 36.73 -8.98 -28.08
N PRO A 15 37.40 -9.67 -27.13
CA PRO A 15 36.69 -10.21 -25.96
C PRO A 15 36.28 -9.10 -24.97
N ALA A 16 37.02 -7.98 -24.91
CA ALA A 16 36.85 -6.97 -23.85
C ALA A 16 35.65 -6.02 -24.04
N ARG A 17 35.26 -5.71 -25.29
CA ARG A 17 34.11 -4.84 -25.58
C ARG A 17 32.78 -5.56 -25.35
N ALA A 18 32.71 -6.83 -25.74
CA ALA A 18 31.52 -7.67 -25.53
C ALA A 18 31.24 -7.88 -24.03
N ALA A 19 32.27 -8.13 -23.22
CA ALA A 19 32.14 -8.29 -21.77
C ALA A 19 31.64 -7.02 -21.06
N ARG A 20 32.09 -5.83 -21.49
CA ARG A 20 31.63 -4.54 -20.95
C ARG A 20 30.17 -4.23 -21.27
N VAL A 21 29.72 -4.57 -22.49
CA VAL A 21 28.32 -4.37 -22.91
C VAL A 21 27.40 -5.34 -22.16
N LEU A 22 27.82 -6.59 -21.96
CA LEU A 22 27.10 -7.57 -21.14
C LEU A 22 26.99 -7.14 -19.67
N PHE A 23 28.06 -6.56 -19.09
CA PHE A 23 28.03 -6.04 -17.73
C PHE A 23 27.10 -4.84 -17.55
N LEU A 24 27.09 -3.92 -18.52
CA LEU A 24 26.19 -2.75 -18.50
C LEU A 24 24.72 -3.16 -18.69
N ALA A 25 24.44 -4.12 -19.56
CA ALA A 25 23.09 -4.66 -19.74
C ALA A 25 22.58 -5.40 -18.49
N ALA A 26 23.46 -6.19 -17.84
CA ALA A 26 23.13 -6.86 -16.58
C ALA A 26 22.86 -5.85 -15.45
N ALA A 27 23.63 -4.75 -15.36
CA ALA A 27 23.40 -3.69 -14.37
C ALA A 27 22.06 -2.95 -14.59
N CYS A 28 21.65 -2.70 -15.84
CA CYS A 28 20.33 -2.11 -16.14
C CYS A 28 19.16 -3.03 -15.78
N ALA A 29 19.32 -4.35 -15.86
CA ALA A 29 18.26 -5.30 -15.52
C ALA A 29 17.92 -5.33 -14.02
N PHE A 30 18.89 -5.04 -13.13
CA PHE A 30 18.65 -4.96 -11.69
C PHE A 30 18.00 -3.64 -11.24
N ALA A 31 18.00 -2.60 -12.09
CA ALA A 31 17.47 -1.28 -11.73
C ALA A 31 15.94 -1.15 -11.84
N LEU A 32 15.24 -2.14 -12.41
CA LEU A 32 13.79 -2.09 -12.64
C LEU A 32 12.95 -2.66 -11.48
N GLY A 33 13.56 -2.98 -10.34
CA GLY A 33 12.92 -3.64 -9.20
C GLY A 33 12.17 -2.73 -8.21
N ALA A 34 11.93 -1.46 -8.52
CA ALA A 34 11.18 -0.54 -7.64
C ALA A 34 9.66 -0.69 -7.81
N CYS A 35 9.13 -1.89 -7.61
CA CYS A 35 7.68 -2.07 -7.54
C CYS A 35 7.18 -1.52 -6.20
N MET A 36 6.28 -0.53 -6.24
CA MET A 36 5.55 -0.05 -5.07
C MET A 36 4.81 -1.20 -4.38
N SER A 37 5.43 -1.76 -3.34
CA SER A 37 4.85 -2.83 -2.55
C SER A 37 4.10 -2.22 -1.37
N VAL A 38 2.77 -2.19 -1.45
CA VAL A 38 1.92 -1.87 -0.30
C VAL A 38 1.94 -3.08 0.64
N ASN A 39 2.34 -2.87 1.89
CA ASN A 39 2.36 -3.91 2.91
C ASN A 39 0.92 -4.17 3.40
N THR A 40 0.33 -5.27 2.99
CA THR A 40 -0.97 -5.76 3.50
C THR A 40 -0.80 -7.14 4.12
N GLN A 41 -1.47 -7.37 5.25
CA GLN A 41 -1.46 -8.63 5.97
C GLN A 41 -2.83 -9.29 5.86
N LYS A 42 -2.90 -10.54 5.39
CA LYS A 42 -4.16 -11.30 5.42
C LYS A 42 -4.65 -11.44 6.85
N VAL A 43 -5.94 -11.18 7.06
CA VAL A 43 -6.56 -11.24 8.38
C VAL A 43 -8.00 -11.73 8.25
N SER A 44 -8.45 -12.52 9.23
CA SER A 44 -9.87 -12.86 9.36
C SER A 44 -10.55 -11.85 10.28
N MET A 45 -11.61 -11.22 9.79
CA MET A 45 -12.42 -10.30 10.58
C MET A 45 -13.51 -11.06 11.32
N VAL A 46 -13.62 -10.82 12.63
CA VAL A 46 -14.79 -11.24 13.40
C VAL A 46 -15.87 -10.19 13.20
N HIS A 47 -16.98 -10.59 12.57
CA HIS A 47 -18.11 -9.70 12.35
C HIS A 47 -18.84 -9.42 13.67
N ALA A 48 -19.29 -8.18 13.85
CA ALA A 48 -20.17 -7.82 14.96
C ALA A 48 -21.50 -8.58 14.83
N ALA A 49 -22.00 -9.11 15.94
CA ALA A 49 -23.25 -9.85 15.92
C ALA A 49 -24.43 -8.90 15.62
N PRO A 50 -25.52 -9.37 14.98
CA PRO A 50 -26.70 -8.54 14.75
C PRO A 50 -27.35 -8.00 16.04
N ALA A 51 -27.10 -8.67 17.17
CA ALA A 51 -27.58 -8.28 18.49
C ALA A 51 -26.63 -7.33 19.24
N ASP A 52 -25.41 -7.08 18.71
CA ASP A 52 -24.49 -6.13 19.34
C ASP A 52 -25.04 -4.70 19.20
N PRO A 53 -24.86 -3.84 20.22
CA PRO A 53 -25.23 -2.44 20.11
C PRO A 53 -24.54 -1.81 18.90
N VAL A 54 -25.31 -1.04 18.11
CA VAL A 54 -24.77 -0.35 16.94
C VAL A 54 -23.88 0.81 17.43
N HIS A 55 -22.57 0.58 17.44
CA HIS A 55 -21.61 1.61 17.84
C HIS A 55 -21.29 2.51 16.65
N ILE A 56 -21.77 3.76 16.68
CA ILE A 56 -21.47 4.78 15.67
C ILE A 56 -20.53 5.82 16.29
N ILE A 57 -19.42 6.07 15.60
CA ILE A 57 -18.51 7.18 15.89
C ILE A 57 -18.71 8.27 14.84
N GLN A 58 -18.68 9.52 15.27
CA GLN A 58 -18.61 10.67 14.38
C GLN A 58 -17.29 11.39 14.58
N LEU A 59 -16.60 11.73 13.49
CA LEU A 59 -15.34 12.47 13.59
C LEU A 59 -15.62 13.96 13.80
N SER A 60 -15.10 14.55 14.87
CA SER A 60 -15.32 15.98 15.15
C SER A 60 -14.44 16.92 14.31
N ARG A 61 -13.36 16.41 13.70
CA ARG A 61 -12.45 17.15 12.80
C ARG A 61 -11.88 16.20 11.74
N PRO A 62 -11.32 16.70 10.63
CA PRO A 62 -10.79 15.82 9.61
C PRO A 62 -9.56 15.07 10.13
N VAL A 63 -9.37 13.84 9.67
CA VAL A 63 -8.22 12.99 10.01
C VAL A 63 -7.47 12.69 8.73
N ILE A 64 -6.24 13.17 8.65
CA ILE A 64 -5.34 12.90 7.51
C ILE A 64 -4.36 11.80 7.97
N ALA A 65 -4.37 10.69 7.25
CA ALA A 65 -3.54 9.53 7.55
C ALA A 65 -2.58 9.25 6.39
N ALA A 66 -1.30 9.06 6.71
CA ALA A 66 -0.29 8.65 5.74
C ALA A 66 -0.34 7.14 5.53
N LEU A 67 -0.44 6.73 4.27
CA LEU A 67 -0.42 5.33 3.85
C LEU A 67 1.03 4.86 3.61
N PRO A 68 1.30 3.54 3.58
CA PRO A 68 2.65 3.00 3.36
C PRO A 68 3.25 3.28 1.97
N ASN A 69 2.45 3.77 1.01
CA ASN A 69 2.86 4.10 -0.35
C ASN A 69 3.10 5.61 -0.54
N ASP A 70 3.39 6.33 0.54
CA ASP A 70 3.61 7.79 0.58
C ASP A 70 2.41 8.65 0.14
N SER A 71 1.26 8.03 -0.14
CA SER A 71 0.00 8.74 -0.33
C SER A 71 -0.67 9.04 1.02
N SER A 72 -1.68 9.91 0.99
CA SER A 72 -2.48 10.23 2.16
C SER A 72 -3.95 10.03 1.88
N VAL A 73 -4.70 9.76 2.95
CA VAL A 73 -6.15 9.65 2.90
C VAL A 73 -6.76 10.55 3.97
N THR A 74 -7.88 11.18 3.60
CA THR A 74 -8.62 12.08 4.49
C THR A 74 -9.95 11.45 4.88
N LEU A 75 -10.16 11.25 6.17
CA LEU A 75 -11.49 11.00 6.73
C LEU A 75 -12.10 12.36 7.07
N ALA A 76 -13.23 12.69 6.44
CA ALA A 76 -13.84 14.02 6.56
C ALA A 76 -14.36 14.30 7.99
N ALA A 77 -14.33 15.57 8.40
CA ALA A 77 -15.05 16.01 9.59
C ALA A 77 -16.55 15.73 9.44
N GLY A 78 -17.22 15.40 10.54
CA GLY A 78 -18.63 15.03 10.55
C GLY A 78 -18.95 13.66 9.95
N SER A 79 -17.97 12.95 9.38
CA SER A 79 -18.19 11.61 8.84
C SER A 79 -18.56 10.63 9.95
N GLN A 80 -19.54 9.78 9.67
CA GLN A 80 -20.05 8.78 10.59
C GLN A 80 -19.60 7.39 10.19
N TRP A 81 -19.16 6.63 11.18
CA TRP A 81 -18.61 5.31 10.98
C TRP A 81 -19.23 4.32 11.96
N ARG A 82 -19.76 3.23 11.45
CA ARG A 82 -20.39 2.18 12.23
C ARG A 82 -19.41 1.03 12.44
N ARG A 83 -19.26 0.58 13.68
CA ARG A 83 -18.52 -0.64 13.99
C ARG A 83 -19.18 -1.85 13.32
N VAL A 84 -18.42 -2.59 12.54
CA VAL A 84 -18.89 -3.79 11.80
C VAL A 84 -18.19 -5.08 12.25
N GLY A 85 -17.15 -4.96 13.07
CA GLY A 85 -16.43 -6.11 13.62
C GLY A 85 -15.14 -5.73 14.31
N ALA A 86 -14.27 -6.71 14.47
CA ALA A 86 -12.95 -6.54 15.08
C ALA A 86 -11.89 -7.41 14.40
N LEU A 87 -10.65 -6.92 14.50
CA LEU A 87 -9.41 -7.61 14.17
C LEU A 87 -8.54 -7.68 15.43
N PRO A 88 -7.48 -8.51 15.46
CA PRO A 88 -6.49 -8.48 16.55
C PRO A 88 -5.89 -7.09 16.78
N GLN A 89 -5.84 -6.24 15.75
CA GLN A 89 -5.31 -4.88 15.81
C GLN A 89 -6.30 -3.87 16.43
N GLY A 90 -7.61 -4.09 16.29
CA GLY A 90 -8.62 -3.14 16.75
C GLY A 90 -10.00 -3.34 16.13
N ASP A 91 -10.92 -2.44 16.46
CA ASP A 91 -12.28 -2.43 15.95
C ASP A 91 -12.34 -1.91 14.51
N VAL A 92 -13.17 -2.55 13.70
CA VAL A 92 -13.36 -2.21 12.28
C VAL A 92 -14.61 -1.39 12.10
N TYR A 93 -14.47 -0.24 11.46
CA TYR A 93 -15.55 0.72 11.24
C TYR A 93 -15.78 0.96 9.75
N ARG A 94 -17.03 0.81 9.33
CA ARG A 94 -17.49 1.09 7.96
C ARG A 94 -18.11 2.49 7.88
N PRO A 95 -17.81 3.28 6.84
CA PRO A 95 -18.50 4.56 6.62
C PRO A 95 -20.02 4.38 6.44
N LEU A 96 -20.81 5.31 6.98
CA LEU A 96 -22.27 5.33 6.78
C LEU A 96 -22.70 6.13 5.55
N SER A 97 -21.95 7.17 5.18
CA SER A 97 -22.30 8.11 4.11
C SER A 97 -21.91 7.65 2.70
N GLY A 98 -21.63 6.36 2.49
CA GLY A 98 -21.28 5.79 1.19
C GLY A 98 -20.02 4.91 1.23
N LEU A 99 -19.45 4.65 0.05
CA LEU A 99 -18.19 3.92 -0.07
C LEU A 99 -17.01 4.84 0.26
N PHE A 100 -16.11 4.35 1.10
CA PHE A 100 -14.82 4.98 1.34
C PHE A 100 -13.75 4.14 0.66
N THR A 101 -12.93 4.79 -0.15
CA THR A 101 -11.89 4.11 -0.92
C THR A 101 -10.55 4.76 -0.66
N ILE A 102 -9.50 3.95 -0.73
CA ILE A 102 -8.13 4.41 -0.55
C ILE A 102 -7.28 3.97 -1.73
N GLN A 103 -6.20 4.71 -1.98
CA GLN A 103 -5.26 4.38 -3.04
C GLN A 103 -4.24 3.36 -2.52
N THR A 104 -4.35 2.12 -3.00
CA THR A 104 -3.34 1.06 -2.81
C THR A 104 -2.59 0.87 -4.14
N ARG A 105 -2.37 -0.37 -4.60
CA ARG A 105 -2.07 -0.68 -6.01
C ARG A 105 -3.23 -0.34 -6.94
N ARG A 106 -4.46 -0.34 -6.41
CA ARG A 106 -5.71 0.02 -7.08
C ARG A 106 -6.52 0.90 -6.14
N GLN A 107 -7.66 1.40 -6.59
CA GLN A 107 -8.60 2.08 -5.69
C GLN A 107 -9.49 1.01 -5.05
N ASP A 108 -9.33 0.78 -3.74
CA ASP A 108 -10.03 -0.28 -3.01
C ASP A 108 -10.94 0.30 -1.92
N GLU A 109 -12.07 -0.36 -1.66
CA GLU A 109 -12.91 -0.07 -0.49
C GLU A 109 -12.12 -0.33 0.80
N ALA A 110 -12.32 0.53 1.79
CA ALA A 110 -11.56 0.47 3.03
C ALA A 110 -12.41 0.80 4.25
N TYR A 111 -12.24 0.03 5.31
CA TYR A 111 -12.84 0.23 6.62
C TYR A 111 -11.78 0.67 7.62
N ALA A 112 -12.08 1.69 8.42
CA ALA A 112 -11.13 2.22 9.40
C ALA A 112 -10.93 1.19 10.52
N VAL A 113 -9.67 0.93 10.88
CA VAL A 113 -9.32 0.07 12.03
C VAL A 113 -8.77 0.93 13.14
N ALA A 114 -9.46 0.94 14.27
CA ALA A 114 -9.16 1.82 15.38
C ALA A 114 -9.03 1.06 16.71
N SER A 115 -8.15 1.54 17.57
CA SER A 115 -8.04 1.07 18.95
C SER A 115 -7.55 2.20 19.84
N SER A 116 -8.05 2.25 21.08
CA SER A 116 -7.64 3.24 22.09
C SER A 116 -7.67 4.70 21.59
N GLY A 117 -8.69 5.07 20.81
CA GLY A 117 -8.85 6.42 20.26
C GLY A 117 -7.83 6.78 19.16
N LYS A 118 -7.18 5.80 18.53
CA LYS A 118 -6.26 6.00 17.41
C LYS A 118 -6.67 5.18 16.20
N LEU A 119 -6.51 5.77 15.02
CA LEU A 119 -6.56 5.09 13.74
C LEU A 119 -5.24 4.36 13.56
N LEU A 120 -5.31 3.05 13.38
CA LEU A 120 -4.14 2.19 13.23
C LEU A 120 -3.91 1.77 11.78
N GLY A 121 -4.98 1.67 11.00
CA GLY A 121 -4.92 1.14 9.64
C GLY A 121 -6.29 1.05 8.99
N PHE A 122 -6.33 0.32 7.89
CA PHE A 122 -7.53 0.04 7.13
C PHE A 122 -7.70 -1.46 6.89
N TYR A 123 -8.93 -1.95 7.00
CA TYR A 123 -9.31 -3.28 6.54
C TYR A 123 -9.87 -3.18 5.13
N LEU A 124 -9.38 -4.03 4.22
CA LEU A 124 -9.78 -4.09 2.82
C LEU A 124 -10.72 -5.29 2.63
N PRO A 125 -12.05 -5.09 2.62
CA PRO A 125 -13.02 -6.19 2.56
C PRO A 125 -12.92 -7.02 1.29
N GLY A 126 -12.62 -6.40 0.14
CA GLY A 126 -12.45 -7.12 -1.14
C GLY A 126 -11.24 -8.06 -1.14
N GLU A 127 -10.24 -7.78 -0.32
CA GLU A 127 -9.03 -8.61 -0.20
C GLU A 127 -9.03 -9.49 1.06
N GLY A 128 -9.83 -9.19 2.07
CA GLY A 128 -9.70 -9.81 3.40
C GLY A 128 -8.32 -9.54 4.02
N SER A 129 -7.83 -8.30 3.88
CA SER A 129 -6.48 -7.91 4.33
C SER A 129 -6.53 -6.66 5.20
N TYR A 130 -5.57 -6.55 6.12
CA TYR A 130 -5.32 -5.38 6.94
C TYR A 130 -4.10 -4.64 6.40
N MET A 131 -4.23 -3.33 6.24
CA MET A 131 -3.15 -2.43 5.84
C MET A 131 -2.86 -1.47 7.00
N PRO A 132 -1.69 -1.57 7.65
CA PRO A 132 -1.30 -0.64 8.70
C PRO A 132 -1.02 0.75 8.13
N LEU A 133 -1.28 1.79 8.93
CA LEU A 133 -0.77 3.12 8.65
C LEU A 133 0.74 3.18 8.88
N SER A 134 1.42 4.11 8.20
CA SER A 134 2.82 4.40 8.46
C SER A 134 3.05 4.87 9.90
N ARG A 135 2.07 5.59 10.46
CA ARG A 135 2.02 5.99 11.87
C ARG A 135 0.57 6.04 12.36
N PRO A 136 0.26 5.57 13.58
CA PRO A 136 -1.05 5.77 14.19
C PRO A 136 -1.43 7.25 14.30
N VAL A 137 -2.69 7.57 14.02
CA VAL A 137 -3.22 8.95 14.06
C VAL A 137 -4.34 9.04 15.08
N THR A 138 -4.38 10.09 15.90
CA THR A 138 -5.47 10.29 16.87
C THR A 138 -6.82 10.41 16.16
N LEU A 139 -7.80 9.62 16.59
CA LEU A 139 -9.18 9.69 16.13
C LEU A 139 -10.00 10.59 17.07
N PRO A 140 -10.43 11.76 16.62
CA PRO A 140 -11.24 12.68 17.40
C PRO A 140 -12.71 12.24 17.32
N VAL A 141 -13.05 11.19 18.07
CA VAL A 141 -14.39 10.59 18.05
C VAL A 141 -15.33 11.26 19.02
N GLU A 142 -16.53 11.55 18.54
CA GLU A 142 -17.71 11.78 19.35
C GLU A 142 -18.56 10.50 19.28
N MET A 143 -18.87 9.90 20.45
CA MET A 143 -19.71 8.71 20.51
C MET A 143 -21.17 9.10 20.29
N ARG A 144 -21.84 8.44 19.33
CA ARG A 144 -23.28 8.52 19.13
C ARG A 144 -23.88 7.18 19.55
N GLN A 145 -24.63 7.18 20.66
CA GLN A 145 -25.37 6.03 21.18
C GLN A 145 -26.79 5.99 20.59
#